data_AF-A0A8J8JZH5-F1
#
_entry.id   AF-A0A8J8JZH5-F1
#
_cell.length_a   1.000
_cell.length_b   1.000
_cell.length_c   1.000
_cell.angle_alpha   90.00
_cell.angle_beta   90.00
_cell.angle_gamma   90.00
#
_symmetry.space_group_name_H-M   'P 1'
#
loop_
_entity.id
_entity.type
_entity.pdbx_description
1 polymer ?
#
loop_
_entity_poly.entity_id
_entity_poly.type
_entity_poly.pdbx_seq_one_letter_code
_entity_poly.pdbx_strand_id
1 'polypeptide(L)'
;MGIVLTKQKDERKLSPRRIEEITNKITQIHKELMKEPHWYLTNIGIDTEFQGKGYGSKLIKPMLERIEKERYPVFLETNFEGNVKLYEHLGFELIDETKVLDTELVNWAMVRKP
;
A
#
# COMPACT_ATOMS: atom_id res chain seq x y z
N MET A 1 11.50 -7.83 4.71
CA MET A 1 11.68 -6.64 5.56
C MET A 1 12.90 -5.89 5.05
N GLY A 2 12.71 -5.10 4.00
CA GLY A 2 13.78 -4.32 3.36
C GLY A 2 13.46 -2.84 3.57
N ILE A 3 14.31 -2.16 4.31
CA ILE A 3 14.20 -0.72 4.53
C ILE A 3 14.71 -0.07 3.25
N VAL A 4 13.81 0.47 2.43
CA VAL A 4 14.18 1.35 1.32
C VAL A 4 14.51 2.71 1.94
N LEU A 5 15.79 3.04 2.05
CA LEU A 5 16.23 4.37 2.47
C LEU A 5 16.11 5.33 1.27
N THR A 6 14.95 5.94 1.10
CA THR A 6 14.82 7.13 0.24
C THR A 6 15.26 8.38 1.00
N LYS A 7 16.10 9.20 0.39
CA LYS A 7 16.49 10.51 0.92
C LYS A 7 15.32 11.50 0.78
N GLN A 8 14.43 11.55 1.77
CA GLN A 8 13.39 12.58 1.83
C GLN A 8 14.01 13.93 2.22
N LYS A 9 13.87 14.93 1.35
CA LYS A 9 13.99 16.33 1.75
C LYS A 9 12.69 16.70 2.46
N ASP A 10 12.85 17.25 3.66
CA ASP A 10 11.83 17.74 4.60
C ASP A 10 11.37 16.74 5.69
N GLU A 11 12.27 16.48 6.64
CA GLU A 11 11.96 15.81 7.90
C GLU A 11 11.32 16.80 8.89
N ARG A 12 10.01 17.01 8.80
CA ARG A 12 9.25 17.18 10.04
C ARG A 12 9.32 15.84 10.78
N LYS A 13 10.37 15.64 11.58
CA LYS A 13 10.61 14.39 12.33
C LYS A 13 9.44 14.14 13.28
N LEU A 14 8.48 13.32 12.85
CA LEU A 14 7.46 12.79 13.73
C LEU A 14 8.16 12.06 14.88
N SER A 15 7.68 12.27 16.11
CA SER A 15 8.22 11.54 17.25
C SER A 15 7.95 10.03 17.08
N PRO A 16 8.76 9.13 17.67
CA PRO A 16 8.53 7.69 17.59
C PRO A 16 7.12 7.29 18.03
N ARG A 17 6.61 7.91 19.11
CA ARG A 17 5.23 7.75 19.58
C ARG A 17 4.22 8.12 18.49
N ARG A 18 4.47 9.19 17.76
CA ARG A 18 3.56 9.64 16.71
C ARG A 18 3.55 8.69 15.51
N ILE A 19 4.70 8.14 15.14
CA ILE A 19 4.81 7.09 14.11
C ILE A 19 4.00 5.85 14.53
N GLU A 20 4.11 5.46 15.80
CA GLU A 20 3.35 4.34 16.36
C GLU A 20 1.83 4.58 16.32
N GLU A 21 1.37 5.77 16.72
CA GLU A 21 -0.05 6.15 16.65
C GLU A 21 -0.61 6.06 15.22
N ILE A 22 0.12 6.59 14.24
CA ILE A 22 -0.23 6.52 12.82
C ILE A 22 -0.30 5.06 12.34
N THR A 23 0.73 4.28 12.64
CA THR A 23 0.84 2.87 12.23
C THR A 23 -0.29 2.03 12.86
N ASN A 24 -0.62 2.28 14.12
CA ASN A 24 -1.73 1.60 14.80
C ASN A 24 -3.08 1.95 14.17
N LYS A 25 -3.30 3.21 13.79
CA LYS A 25 -4.54 3.61 13.10
C LYS A 25 -4.68 2.93 11.74
N ILE A 26 -3.60 2.88 10.95
CA ILE A 26 -3.58 2.19 9.65
C ILE A 26 -3.86 0.68 9.83
N THR A 27 -3.18 0.04 10.79
CA THR A 27 -3.42 -1.37 11.14
C THR A 27 -4.85 -1.64 11.58
N GLN A 28 -5.48 -0.70 12.30
CA GLN A 28 -6.87 -0.82 12.72
C GLN A 28 -7.82 -0.76 11.52
N ILE A 29 -7.59 0.16 10.58
CA ILE A 29 -8.37 0.27 9.33
C ILE A 29 -8.27 -1.05 8.55
N HIS A 30 -7.06 -1.60 8.39
CA HIS A 30 -6.85 -2.89 7.75
C HIS A 30 -7.71 -4.01 8.37
N LYS A 31 -7.70 -4.14 9.71
CA LYS A 31 -8.51 -5.15 10.42
C LYS A 31 -10.01 -4.95 10.26
N GLU A 32 -10.47 -3.70 10.16
CA GLU A 32 -11.88 -3.37 9.98
C GLU A 32 -12.36 -3.74 8.58
N LEU A 33 -11.53 -3.48 7.56
CA LEU A 33 -11.84 -3.71 6.15
C LEU A 33 -11.70 -5.19 5.75
N MET A 34 -10.67 -5.88 6.24
CA MET A 34 -10.33 -7.24 5.80
C MET A 34 -10.49 -8.26 6.92
N LYS A 35 -11.70 -8.80 7.05
CA LYS A 35 -12.04 -9.83 8.05
C LYS A 35 -11.76 -11.25 7.60
N GLU A 36 -11.74 -11.48 6.30
CA GLU A 36 -11.46 -12.78 5.68
C GLU A 36 -9.96 -13.00 5.45
N PRO A 37 -9.46 -14.24 5.38
CA PRO A 37 -8.09 -14.52 5.00
C PRO A 37 -7.76 -13.92 3.63
N HIS A 38 -6.62 -13.24 3.52
CA HIS A 38 -6.21 -12.53 2.30
C HIS A 38 -4.68 -12.42 2.22
N TRP A 39 -4.19 -12.21 1.00
CA TRP A 39 -2.82 -11.80 0.74
C TRP A 39 -2.68 -10.30 1.00
N TYR A 40 -1.55 -9.86 1.56
CA TYR A 40 -1.29 -8.44 1.83
C TYR A 40 -0.01 -7.98 1.14
N LEU A 41 -0.15 -7.08 0.16
CA LEU A 41 0.97 -6.42 -0.50
C LEU A 41 1.43 -5.24 0.37
N THR A 42 2.45 -5.50 1.20
CA THR A 42 2.93 -4.54 2.21
C THR A 42 3.85 -3.46 1.63
N ASN A 43 4.93 -3.86 0.96
CA ASN A 43 5.98 -2.95 0.52
C ASN A 43 6.48 -3.31 -0.87
N ILE A 44 6.47 -2.31 -1.76
CA ILE A 44 7.13 -2.36 -3.06
C ILE A 44 7.81 -1.02 -3.32
N GLY A 45 9.03 -1.07 -3.83
CA GLY A 45 9.82 0.11 -4.15
C GLY A 45 10.42 0.00 -5.54
N ILE A 46 10.44 1.12 -6.26
CA ILE A 46 11.18 1.30 -7.50
C ILE A 46 12.10 2.49 -7.26
N ASP A 47 13.37 2.31 -7.57
CA ASP A 47 14.33 3.41 -7.56
C ASP A 47 13.81 4.57 -8.41
N THR A 48 13.97 5.80 -7.91
CA THR A 48 13.39 7.02 -8.51
C THR A 48 13.80 7.20 -9.96
N GLU A 49 15.02 6.82 -10.36
CA GLU A 49 15.51 6.93 -11.74
C GLU A 49 14.78 5.98 -12.72
N PHE A 50 14.04 5.00 -12.18
CA PHE A 50 13.34 3.96 -12.92
C PHE A 50 11.81 4.05 -12.80
N GLN A 51 11.27 5.02 -12.07
CA GLN A 51 9.82 5.23 -11.97
C GLN A 51 9.20 5.68 -13.30
N GLY A 52 7.89 5.51 -13.47
CA GLY A 52 7.18 5.87 -14.71
C GLY A 52 7.45 4.95 -15.91
N LYS A 53 8.33 3.96 -15.79
CA LYS A 53 8.71 3.01 -16.88
C LYS A 53 7.97 1.67 -16.83
N GLY A 54 6.94 1.55 -16.01
CA GLY A 54 6.11 0.34 -15.88
C GLY A 54 6.74 -0.81 -15.08
N TYR A 55 7.86 -0.61 -14.37
CA TYR A 55 8.49 -1.68 -13.58
C TYR A 55 7.63 -2.15 -12.40
N GLY A 56 6.81 -1.28 -11.80
CA GLY A 56 5.90 -1.66 -10.71
C GLY A 56 4.94 -2.76 -11.15
N SER A 57 4.26 -2.57 -12.28
CA SER A 57 3.41 -3.60 -12.87
C SER A 57 4.17 -4.88 -13.20
N LYS A 58 5.41 -4.78 -13.72
CA LYS A 58 6.24 -5.95 -14.05
C LYS A 58 6.67 -6.75 -12.82
N LEU A 59 6.79 -6.11 -11.66
CA LEU A 59 7.09 -6.77 -10.38
C LEU A 59 5.83 -7.40 -9.77
N ILE A 60 4.69 -6.70 -9.83
CA ILE A 60 3.46 -7.12 -9.16
C ILE A 60 2.74 -8.23 -9.93
N LYS A 61 2.64 -8.13 -11.27
CA LYS A 61 1.84 -9.07 -12.08
C LYS A 61 2.25 -10.54 -11.88
N PRO A 62 3.54 -10.94 -11.93
CA PRO A 62 3.92 -12.33 -11.73
C PRO A 62 3.58 -12.85 -10.33
N MET A 63 3.60 -11.97 -9.31
CA MET A 63 3.19 -12.32 -7.96
C MET A 63 1.69 -12.59 -7.90
N LEU A 64 0.86 -11.72 -8.50
CA LEU A 64 -0.59 -11.92 -8.59
C LEU A 64 -0.94 -13.22 -9.33
N GLU A 65 -0.30 -13.48 -10.47
CA GLU A 65 -0.49 -14.71 -11.26
C GLU A 65 -0.16 -15.98 -10.46
N ARG A 66 0.89 -15.91 -9.62
CA ARG A 66 1.28 -17.04 -8.77
C ARG A 66 0.23 -17.36 -7.71
N ILE A 67 -0.33 -16.34 -7.07
CA ILE A 67 -1.27 -16.51 -5.94
C ILE A 67 -2.73 -16.65 -6.40
N GLU A 68 -3.04 -16.37 -7.67
CA GLU A 68 -4.40 -16.44 -8.22
C GLU A 68 -5.07 -17.82 -8.00
N LYS A 69 -4.28 -18.90 -8.05
CA LYS A 69 -4.76 -20.27 -7.82
C LYS A 69 -5.24 -20.52 -6.39
N GLU A 70 -4.79 -19.72 -5.44
CA GLU A 70 -5.14 -19.87 -4.02
C GLU A 70 -6.51 -19.25 -3.69
N ARG A 71 -7.06 -18.46 -4.61
CA ARG A 71 -8.41 -17.87 -4.49
C ARG A 71 -8.63 -17.01 -3.25
N TYR A 72 -7.58 -16.43 -2.69
CA TYR A 72 -7.68 -15.41 -1.65
C TYR A 72 -7.69 -13.99 -2.25
N PRO A 73 -8.47 -13.05 -1.69
CA PRO A 73 -8.35 -11.64 -2.02
C PRO A 73 -6.92 -11.13 -1.79
N VAL A 74 -6.55 -10.09 -2.53
CA VAL A 74 -5.29 -9.39 -2.32
C VAL A 74 -5.61 -7.97 -1.85
N PHE A 75 -5.18 -7.65 -0.65
CA PHE A 75 -5.31 -6.33 -0.05
C PHE A 75 -4.01 -5.55 -0.18
N LEU A 76 -4.13 -4.24 -0.32
CA LEU A 76 -3.03 -3.30 -0.17
C LEU A 76 -3.53 -1.97 0.39
N GLU A 77 -2.58 -1.19 0.86
CA GLU A 77 -2.81 0.22 1.13
C GLU A 77 -1.64 1.06 0.62
N THR A 78 -1.92 2.32 0.32
CA THR A 78 -0.91 3.27 -0.11
C THR A 78 -1.22 4.65 0.42
N ASN A 79 -0.18 5.44 0.68
CA ASN A 79 -0.30 6.85 1.04
C ASN A 79 0.21 7.79 -0.07
N PHE A 80 0.29 7.27 -1.30
CA PHE A 80 0.68 8.04 -2.47
C PHE A 80 -0.41 7.92 -3.54
N GLU A 81 -1.16 8.99 -3.75
CA GLU A 81 -2.30 9.04 -4.70
C GLU A 81 -1.91 8.55 -6.10
N GLY A 82 -0.68 8.86 -6.54
CA GLY A 82 -0.15 8.42 -7.83
C GLY A 82 -0.09 6.89 -8.01
N ASN A 83 -0.10 6.12 -6.92
CA ASN A 83 -0.13 4.66 -6.96
C ASN A 83 -1.55 4.09 -7.16
N VAL A 84 -2.61 4.84 -6.84
CA VAL A 84 -4.00 4.34 -6.93
C VAL A 84 -4.29 3.88 -8.36
N LYS A 85 -3.99 4.73 -9.36
CA LYS A 85 -4.18 4.39 -10.78
C LYS A 85 -3.36 3.17 -11.23
N LEU A 86 -2.16 2.98 -10.68
CA LEU A 86 -1.35 1.79 -10.96
C LEU A 86 -2.07 0.52 -10.49
N TYR A 87 -2.61 0.54 -9.26
CA TYR A 87 -3.30 -0.60 -8.68
C TYR A 87 -4.66 -0.85 -9.31
N GLU A 88 -5.41 0.19 -9.66
CA GLU A 88 -6.64 0.06 -10.47
C GLU A 88 -6.36 -0.67 -11.78
N HIS A 89 -5.27 -0.31 -12.47
CA HIS A 89 -4.85 -0.97 -13.71
C HIS A 89 -4.41 -2.44 -13.52
N LEU A 90 -4.13 -2.84 -12.29
CA LEU A 90 -3.82 -4.22 -11.88
C LEU A 90 -5.05 -4.97 -11.34
N GLY A 91 -6.23 -4.37 -11.41
CA GLY A 91 -7.51 -4.97 -11.02
C GLY A 91 -7.86 -4.81 -9.54
N PHE A 92 -7.22 -3.88 -8.83
CA PHE A 92 -7.63 -3.51 -7.47
C PHE A 92 -8.76 -2.48 -7.50
N GLU A 93 -9.72 -2.64 -6.61
CA GLU A 93 -10.83 -1.73 -6.36
C GLU A 93 -10.52 -0.90 -5.10
N LEU A 94 -10.72 0.41 -5.15
CA LEU A 94 -10.65 1.27 -3.95
C LEU A 94 -11.82 0.94 -3.02
N ILE A 95 -11.52 0.64 -1.75
CA ILE A 95 -12.54 0.28 -0.75
C ILE A 95 -12.57 1.21 0.45
N ASP A 96 -11.52 2.01 0.67
CA ASP A 96 -11.49 3.03 1.70
C ASP A 96 -10.50 4.14 1.34
N GLU A 97 -10.86 5.38 1.72
CA GLU A 97 -9.98 6.55 1.66
C GLU A 97 -10.11 7.28 3.00
N THR A 98 -9.10 7.14 3.86
CA THR A 98 -9.15 7.68 5.22
C THR A 98 -7.97 8.63 5.48
N LYS A 99 -8.29 9.85 5.93
CA LYS A 99 -7.30 10.76 6.52
C LYS A 99 -6.82 10.19 7.86
N VAL A 100 -5.51 10.02 8.00
CA VAL A 100 -4.94 9.34 9.18
C VAL A 100 -4.78 10.34 10.32
N LEU A 101 -5.65 10.21 11.33
CA LEU A 101 -5.67 11.06 12.52
C LEU A 101 -5.77 12.56 12.12
N ASP A 102 -5.02 13.42 12.81
CA ASP A 102 -4.88 14.86 12.53
C ASP A 102 -3.73 15.18 11.55
N THR A 103 -3.32 14.23 10.70
CA THR A 103 -2.26 14.43 9.69
C THR A 103 -2.85 14.65 8.29
N GLU A 104 -2.08 15.24 7.37
CA GLU A 104 -2.44 15.29 5.93
C GLU A 104 -2.19 13.97 5.18
N LEU A 105 -1.81 12.91 5.89
CA LEU A 105 -1.64 11.59 5.29
C LEU A 105 -3.01 11.00 4.98
N VAL A 106 -3.23 10.61 3.73
CA VAL A 106 -4.41 9.84 3.31
C VAL A 106 -3.98 8.39 3.11
N ASN A 107 -4.77 7.44 3.63
CA ASN A 107 -4.61 6.02 3.41
C ASN A 107 -5.66 5.56 2.42
N TRP A 108 -5.24 5.17 1.22
CA TRP A 108 -6.08 4.52 0.24
C TRP A 108 -5.93 3.01 0.40
N ALA A 109 -7.00 2.35 0.82
CA ALA A 109 -7.05 0.90 0.96
C ALA A 109 -7.75 0.30 -0.26
N MET A 110 -7.15 -0.73 -0.86
CA MET A 110 -7.64 -1.33 -2.09
C MET A 110 -7.63 -2.84 -2.01
N VAL A 111 -8.56 -3.48 -2.72
CA VAL A 111 -8.68 -4.95 -2.77
C VAL A 111 -8.84 -5.44 -4.20
N ARG A 112 -8.14 -6.52 -4.53
CA ARG A 112 -8.39 -7.32 -5.74
C ARG A 112 -9.05 -8.62 -5.32
N LYS A 113 -10.24 -8.89 -5.87
CA LYS A 113 -10.94 -10.17 -5.66
C LYS A 113 -10.32 -11.29 -6.51
N PRO A 114 -10.48 -12.56 -6.11
CA PRO A 114 -10.02 -13.74 -6.87
C PRO A 114 -10.61 -13.91 -8.28
#